data_AF-A0A916JNI3-F1
#
_entry.id   AF-A0A916JNI3-F1
#
_cell.length_a   1.000
_cell.length_b   1.000
_cell.length_c   1.000
_cell.angle_alpha   90.00
_cell.angle_beta   90.00
_cell.angle_gamma   90.00
#
_symmetry.space_group_name_H-M   'P 1'
#
loop_
_entity.id
_entity.type
_entity.pdbx_description
1 polymer ?
#
loop_
_entity_poly.entity_id
_entity_poly.type
_entity_poly.pdbx_seq_one_letter_code
_entity_poly.pdbx_strand_id
1 'polypeptide(L)'
;MNKAFPILFILTGCFAILGALYTWGDGNIFNQHELAKILIPWADLILTGPLSLVSGIGMLKEKKWGTQLALVTSGIYIFGSVLVFITIIWKADFDILLIVPAASGFVIAVLYVLEELNQSSSSP
;
A
#
# COMPACT_ATOMS: atom_id res chain seq x y z
N MET A 1 19.95 -8.29 -5.03
CA MET A 1 18.77 -7.77 -4.32
C MET A 1 17.85 -8.93 -3.98
N ASN A 2 17.37 -9.02 -2.74
CA ASN A 2 16.39 -10.04 -2.35
C ASN A 2 15.10 -9.82 -3.16
N LYS A 3 14.59 -10.85 -3.85
CA LYS A 3 13.38 -10.73 -4.68
C LYS A 3 12.09 -10.62 -3.86
N ALA A 4 12.18 -10.72 -2.52
CA ALA A 4 11.06 -10.62 -1.61
C ALA A 4 10.27 -9.31 -1.78
N PHE A 5 10.89 -8.14 -1.69
CA PHE A 5 10.18 -6.85 -1.80
C PHE A 5 9.53 -6.61 -3.16
N PRO A 6 10.21 -6.84 -4.29
CA PRO A 6 9.55 -6.76 -5.60
C PRO A 6 8.26 -7.59 -5.69
N ILE A 7 8.29 -8.81 -5.15
CA ILE A 7 7.11 -9.69 -5.12
C ILE A 7 6.05 -9.15 -4.16
N LEU A 8 6.44 -8.71 -2.96
CA LEU A 8 5.52 -8.10 -1.99
C LEU A 8 4.81 -6.89 -2.58
N PHE A 9 5.51 -5.96 -3.23
CA PHE A 9 4.89 -4.80 -3.89
C PHE A 9 3.89 -5.20 -4.98
N ILE A 10 4.18 -6.24 -5.76
CA ILE A 10 3.24 -6.75 -6.76
C ILE A 10 2.00 -7.34 -6.08
N LEU A 11 2.19 -8.18 -5.06
CA LEU A 11 1.09 -8.80 -4.33
C LEU A 11 0.24 -7.76 -3.61
N THR A 12 0.85 -6.79 -2.95
CA THR A 12 0.14 -5.67 -2.30
C THR A 12 -0.62 -4.85 -3.32
N GLY A 13 -0.04 -4.58 -4.50
CA GLY A 13 -0.74 -3.85 -5.57
C GLY A 13 -1.97 -4.60 -6.10
N CYS A 14 -1.84 -5.91 -6.36
CA CYS A 14 -2.98 -6.76 -6.73
C CYS A 14 -4.04 -6.78 -5.62
N PHE A 15 -3.62 -6.93 -4.36
CA PHE A 15 -4.50 -6.99 -3.22
C PHE A 15 -5.24 -5.67 -2.98
N ALA A 16 -4.58 -4.53 -3.16
CA ALA A 16 -5.20 -3.20 -3.07
C ALA A 16 -6.26 -3.01 -4.16
N ILE A 17 -5.98 -3.38 -5.41
CA ILE A 17 -6.94 -3.28 -6.52
C ILE A 17 -8.15 -4.18 -6.28
N LEU A 18 -7.92 -5.46 -5.94
CA LEU A 18 -9.00 -6.40 -5.71
C LEU A 18 -9.81 -6.04 -4.45
N GLY A 19 -9.12 -5.69 -3.37
CA GLY A 19 -9.74 -5.22 -2.12
C GLY A 19 -10.59 -3.98 -2.37
N ALA A 20 -10.07 -3.02 -3.13
CA ALA A 20 -10.80 -1.81 -3.49
C ALA A 20 -12.09 -2.07 -4.27
N LEU A 21 -12.05 -2.97 -5.28
CA LEU A 21 -13.23 -3.31 -6.07
C LEU A 21 -14.38 -3.89 -5.21
N TYR A 22 -14.02 -4.61 -4.16
CA TYR A 22 -14.97 -5.18 -3.18
C TYR A 22 -15.08 -4.38 -1.89
N THR A 23 -14.62 -3.12 -1.88
CA THR A 23 -14.69 -2.21 -0.72
C THR A 23 -14.21 -2.86 0.57
N TRP A 24 -13.19 -3.72 0.50
CA TRP A 24 -12.65 -4.48 1.63
C TRP A 24 -13.65 -5.40 2.35
N GLY A 25 -14.74 -5.81 1.70
CA GLY A 25 -15.77 -6.69 2.26
C GLY A 25 -17.16 -6.06 2.32
N ASP A 26 -17.26 -4.74 2.16
CA ASP A 26 -18.51 -3.99 2.21
C ASP A 26 -19.36 -4.05 0.92
N GLY A 27 -18.88 -4.79 -0.10
CA GLY A 27 -19.57 -4.98 -1.37
C GLY A 27 -18.94 -4.22 -2.53
N ASN A 28 -19.63 -4.05 -3.64
CA ASN A 28 -19.04 -3.40 -4.83
C ASN A 28 -18.82 -1.89 -4.60
N ILE A 29 -17.64 -1.38 -4.94
CA ILE A 29 -17.28 0.05 -4.81
C ILE A 29 -18.29 1.00 -5.48
N PHE A 30 -18.91 0.56 -6.58
CA PHE A 30 -19.89 1.37 -7.32
C PHE A 30 -21.24 1.51 -6.59
N ASN A 31 -21.47 0.73 -5.55
CA ASN A 31 -22.71 0.76 -4.76
C ASN A 31 -22.55 1.52 -3.44
N GLN A 32 -21.36 2.05 -3.15
CA GLN A 32 -21.09 2.77 -1.91
C GLN A 32 -21.44 4.25 -2.07
N HIS A 33 -22.07 4.83 -1.04
CA HIS A 33 -22.47 6.24 -1.02
C HIS A 33 -21.81 7.06 0.10
N GLU A 34 -21.19 6.39 1.08
CA GLU A 34 -20.49 7.07 2.16
C GLU A 34 -19.07 7.46 1.73
N LEU A 35 -18.72 8.73 1.92
CA LEU A 35 -17.41 9.25 1.52
C LEU A 35 -16.24 8.44 2.09
N ALA A 36 -16.33 8.00 3.35
CA ALA A 36 -15.28 7.22 4.00
C ALA A 36 -15.11 5.82 3.37
N LYS A 37 -16.20 5.20 2.91
CA LYS A 37 -16.22 3.90 2.25
C LYS A 37 -15.80 3.98 0.78
N ILE A 38 -15.83 5.18 0.21
CA ILE A 38 -15.45 5.45 -1.18
C ILE A 38 -13.97 5.85 -1.25
N LEU A 39 -13.55 6.80 -0.43
CA LEU A 39 -12.27 7.49 -0.61
C LEU A 39 -11.06 6.54 -0.53
N ILE A 40 -11.02 5.66 0.47
CA ILE A 40 -9.90 4.73 0.67
C ILE A 40 -9.83 3.71 -0.48
N PRO A 41 -10.91 2.98 -0.82
CA PRO A 41 -10.92 2.09 -1.98
C PRO A 41 -10.57 2.77 -3.30
N TRP A 42 -11.04 4.00 -3.55
CA TRP A 42 -10.66 4.72 -4.77
C TRP A 42 -9.19 5.12 -4.79
N ALA A 43 -8.62 5.53 -3.66
CA ALA A 43 -7.19 5.77 -3.55
C ALA A 43 -6.39 4.48 -3.83
N ASP A 44 -6.88 3.33 -3.35
CA ASP A 44 -6.26 2.04 -3.61
C ASP A 44 -6.30 1.63 -5.09
N LEU A 45 -7.44 1.85 -5.74
CA LEU A 45 -7.66 1.48 -7.13
C LEU A 45 -6.88 2.36 -8.12
N ILE A 46 -6.85 3.68 -7.89
CA ILE A 46 -6.29 4.66 -8.84
C ILE A 46 -4.81 4.92 -8.57
N LEU A 47 -4.39 4.89 -7.30
CA LEU A 47 -3.07 5.37 -6.91
C LEU A 47 -2.18 4.26 -6.36
N THR A 48 -2.48 3.72 -5.18
CA THR A 48 -1.52 2.83 -4.49
C THR A 48 -1.35 1.50 -5.20
N GLY A 49 -2.44 0.89 -5.67
CA GLY A 49 -2.42 -0.36 -6.43
C GLY A 49 -1.54 -0.27 -7.67
N PRO A 50 -1.84 0.63 -8.63
CA PRO A 50 -1.02 0.82 -9.82
C PRO A 50 0.44 1.18 -9.52
N LEU A 51 0.70 2.10 -8.58
CA LEU A 51 2.07 2.49 -8.22
C LEU A 51 2.87 1.32 -7.63
N SER A 52 2.23 0.49 -6.80
CA SER A 52 2.84 -0.69 -6.19
C SER A 52 3.16 -1.77 -7.21
N LEU A 53 2.27 -2.00 -8.19
CA LEU A 53 2.54 -2.91 -9.30
C LEU A 53 3.71 -2.41 -10.15
N VAL A 54 3.68 -1.13 -10.54
CA VAL A 54 4.72 -0.55 -11.40
C VAL A 54 6.08 -0.54 -10.70
N SER A 55 6.13 -0.17 -9.42
CA SER A 55 7.38 -0.21 -8.64
C SER A 55 7.92 -1.64 -8.50
N GLY A 56 7.06 -2.61 -8.16
CA GLY A 56 7.42 -4.02 -8.05
C GLY A 56 7.96 -4.61 -9.35
N ILE A 57 7.30 -4.33 -10.48
CA ILE A 57 7.76 -4.74 -11.82
C ILE A 57 9.08 -4.05 -12.17
N GLY A 58 9.23 -2.76 -11.87
CA GLY A 58 10.46 -2.01 -12.08
C GLY A 58 11.64 -2.59 -11.33
N MET A 59 11.43 -2.95 -10.06
CA MET A 59 12.44 -3.59 -9.21
C MET A 59 12.78 -5.00 -9.69
N LEU A 60 11.81 -5.82 -10.12
CA LEU A 60 12.07 -7.15 -10.70
C LEU A 60 12.91 -7.07 -11.98
N LYS A 61 12.76 -5.99 -12.75
CA LYS A 61 13.54 -5.71 -13.97
C LYS A 61 14.85 -4.98 -13.68
N GLU A 62 15.23 -4.86 -12.40
CA GLU A 62 16.47 -4.21 -11.94
C GLU A 62 16.62 -2.77 -12.44
N LYS A 63 15.49 -2.05 -12.59
CA LYS A 63 15.49 -0.66 -13.03
C LYS A 63 15.56 0.28 -11.83
N LYS A 64 16.48 1.25 -11.87
CA LYS A 64 16.66 2.27 -10.81
C LYS A 64 15.37 3.02 -10.48
N TRP A 65 14.54 3.31 -11.49
CA TRP A 65 13.26 3.98 -11.28
C TRP A 65 12.26 3.14 -10.48
N GLY A 66 12.40 1.80 -10.49
CA GLY A 66 11.56 0.89 -9.71
C GLY A 66 11.78 1.07 -8.21
N THR A 67 13.03 1.13 -7.78
CA THR A 67 13.43 1.40 -6.38
C THR A 67 12.95 2.79 -5.93
N GLN A 68 13.16 3.82 -6.77
CA GLN A 68 12.69 5.17 -6.47
C GLN A 68 11.17 5.24 -6.32
N LEU A 69 10.42 4.60 -7.23
CA LEU A 69 8.97 4.50 -7.10
C LEU A 69 8.56 3.69 -5.87
N ALA A 70 9.28 2.62 -5.51
CA ALA A 70 8.97 1.84 -4.31
C ALA A 70 9.12 2.67 -3.03
N LEU A 71 10.10 3.56 -2.96
CA LEU A 71 10.23 4.52 -1.85
C LEU A 71 9.06 5.50 -1.80
N VAL A 72 8.64 6.05 -2.95
CA VAL A 72 7.47 6.93 -3.04
C VAL A 72 6.20 6.20 -2.61
N THR A 73 5.97 5.01 -3.16
CA THR A 73 4.83 4.15 -2.82
C THR A 73 4.84 3.79 -1.32
N SER A 74 6.01 3.54 -0.73
CA SER A 74 6.15 3.29 0.72
C SER A 74 5.72 4.51 1.54
N GLY A 75 6.12 5.71 1.14
CA GLY A 75 5.67 6.95 1.77
C GLY A 75 4.15 7.10 1.74
N ILE A 76 3.53 6.79 0.60
CA ILE A 76 2.07 6.82 0.44
C ILE A 76 1.40 5.77 1.35
N TYR A 77 1.91 4.54 1.40
CA TYR A 77 1.37 3.51 2.29
C TYR A 77 1.47 3.92 3.75
N ILE A 78 2.61 4.41 4.21
CA ILE A 78 2.78 4.88 5.60
C ILE A 78 1.77 5.98 5.91
N PHE A 79 1.64 6.98 5.03
CA PHE A 79 0.69 8.07 5.21
C PHE A 79 -0.77 7.59 5.26
N GLY A 80 -1.17 6.74 4.30
CA GLY A 80 -2.51 6.16 4.24
C GLY A 80 -2.83 5.34 5.48
N SER A 81 -1.90 4.50 5.94
CA SER A 81 -2.06 3.70 7.16
C SER A 81 -2.26 4.57 8.41
N VAL A 82 -1.49 5.65 8.54
CA VAL A 82 -1.66 6.61 9.66
C VAL A 82 -3.05 7.25 9.62
N LEU A 83 -3.53 7.66 8.45
CA LEU A 83 -4.89 8.20 8.31
C LEU A 83 -5.96 7.18 8.71
N VAL A 84 -5.81 5.92 8.29
CA VAL A 84 -6.74 4.84 8.67
C VAL A 84 -6.72 4.64 10.18
N PHE A 85 -5.54 4.56 10.81
CA PHE A 85 -5.42 4.39 12.27
C PHE A 85 -6.02 5.58 13.05
N ILE A 86 -5.79 6.81 12.62
CA ILE A 86 -6.44 8.00 13.23
C ILE A 86 -7.96 7.88 13.10
N THR A 87 -8.46 7.49 11.93
CA THR A 87 -9.90 7.37 11.69
C THR A 87 -10.54 6.29 12.57
N ILE A 88 -9.86 5.15 12.76
CA ILE A 88 -10.28 4.08 13.67
C ILE A 88 -10.34 4.58 15.12
N ILE A 89 -9.32 5.30 15.59
CA ILE A 89 -9.28 5.80 16.97
C ILE A 89 -10.41 6.82 17.21
N TRP A 90 -10.76 7.61 16.19
CA TRP A 90 -11.79 8.65 16.30
C TRP A 90 -13.23 8.18 16.06
N LYS A 91 -13.44 6.99 15.48
CA LYS A 91 -14.77 6.41 15.25
C LYS A 91 -14.97 5.16 16.10
N ALA A 92 -16.04 5.14 16.90
CA ALA A 92 -16.36 4.01 17.77
C ALA A 92 -16.77 2.72 17.00
N ASP A 93 -17.39 2.86 15.83
CA ASP A 93 -17.74 1.75 14.94
C ASP A 93 -16.81 1.75 13.72
N PHE A 94 -15.87 0.81 13.69
CA PHE A 94 -14.98 0.61 12.55
C PHE A 94 -14.89 -0.86 12.17
N ASP A 95 -14.87 -1.13 10.87
CA ASP A 95 -14.71 -2.48 10.37
C ASP A 95 -13.24 -2.92 10.51
N ILE A 96 -13.02 -4.01 11.26
CA ILE A 96 -11.70 -4.60 11.46
C ILE A 96 -11.04 -5.00 10.13
N LEU A 97 -11.84 -5.24 9.08
CA LEU A 97 -11.37 -5.55 7.73
C LEU A 97 -10.56 -4.41 7.10
N LEU A 98 -10.72 -3.16 7.55
CA LEU A 98 -9.90 -2.02 7.10
C LEU A 98 -8.56 -1.92 7.83
N ILE A 99 -8.40 -2.58 8.99
CA ILE A 99 -7.15 -2.56 9.76
C ILE A 99 -6.07 -3.39 9.08
N VAL A 100 -6.44 -4.57 8.57
CA VAL A 100 -5.52 -5.52 7.92
C VAL A 100 -4.76 -4.89 6.75
N PRO A 101 -5.40 -4.25 5.76
CA PRO A 101 -4.69 -3.61 4.65
C PRO A 101 -3.81 -2.44 5.13
N ALA A 102 -4.29 -1.62 6.07
CA ALA A 102 -3.50 -0.52 6.63
C ALA A 102 -2.25 -1.02 7.37
N ALA A 103 -2.39 -2.02 8.24
CA ALA A 103 -1.27 -2.57 9.00
C ALA A 103 -0.27 -3.31 8.10
N SER A 104 -0.75 -4.12 7.16
CA SER A 104 0.15 -4.83 6.24
C SER A 104 0.91 -3.88 5.33
N GLY A 105 0.24 -2.87 4.74
CA GLY A 105 0.88 -1.84 3.94
C GLY A 105 1.94 -1.06 4.72
N PHE A 106 1.63 -0.68 5.97
CA PHE A 106 2.58 0.01 6.86
C PHE A 106 3.84 -0.84 7.12
N VAL A 107 3.67 -2.10 7.51
CA VAL A 107 4.78 -2.99 7.84
C VAL A 107 5.67 -3.22 6.61
N ILE A 108 5.08 -3.52 5.45
CA ILE A 108 5.85 -3.73 4.21
C ILE A 108 6.63 -2.47 3.84
N ALA A 109 6.00 -1.29 3.91
CA ALA A 109 6.62 -0.02 3.59
C ALA A 109 7.78 0.33 4.52
N VAL A 110 7.59 0.19 5.84
CA VAL A 110 8.64 0.47 6.84
C VAL A 110 9.81 -0.49 6.67
N LEU A 111 9.55 -1.80 6.52
CA LEU A 111 10.61 -2.79 6.33
C LEU A 111 11.40 -2.52 5.04
N TYR A 112 10.74 -2.12 3.96
CA TYR A 112 11.41 -1.78 2.71
C TYR A 112 12.31 -0.55 2.86
N VAL A 113 11.79 0.52 3.48
CA VAL A 113 12.56 1.75 3.71
C VAL A 113 13.78 1.47 4.58
N LEU A 114 13.64 0.66 5.65
CA LEU A 114 14.76 0.28 6.49
C LEU A 114 15.81 -0.55 5.74
N GLU A 115 15.39 -1.47 4.87
CA GLU A 115 16.33 -2.23 4.04
C GLU A 115 17.10 -1.31 3.09
N GLU A 116 16.41 -0.38 2.42
CA GLU A 116 17.04 0.56 1.49
C GLU A 116 18.03 1.50 2.20
N LEU A 117 17.67 2.00 3.38
CA LEU A 117 18.57 2.81 4.22
C LEU A 117 19.82 2.03 4.61
N ASN A 118 19.68 0.77 5.03
CA ASN A 118 20.82 -0.08 5.37
C ASN A 118 21.73 -0.31 4.16
N GLN A 119 21.17 -0.58 2.98
CA GLN A 119 21.95 -0.76 1.74
C GLN A 119 22.71 0.52 1.36
N SER A 120 22.06 1.70 1.47
CA SER A 120 22.69 2.99 1.18
C SER A 120 23.86 3.29 2.13
N SER A 121 23.77 2.90 3.40
CA SER A 121 24.84 3.09 4.39
C SER A 121 26.04 2.17 4.20
N SER A 122 25.84 1.04 3.51
CA SER A 122 26.88 0.03 3.24
C SER A 122 27.66 0.27 1.93
N SER A 123 27.28 1.29 1.16
CA SER A 123 27.94 1.66 -0.09
C SER A 123 28.91 2.83 0.18
N PRO A 124 30.25 2.60 0.21
CA PRO A 124 31.24 3.65 0.42
C PRO A 124 31.36 4.64 -0.74
#